data_AF-A0AAD5QLE8-F1
#
_entry.id   AF-A0AAD5QLE8-F1
#
_cell.length_a   1.000
_cell.length_b   1.000
_cell.length_c   1.000
_cell.angle_alpha   90.00
_cell.angle_beta   90.00
_cell.angle_gamma   90.00
#
_symmetry.space_group_name_H-M   'P 1'
#
loop_
_entity.id
_entity.type
_entity.pdbx_description
1 polymer ?
#
loop_
_entity_poly.entity_id
_entity_poly.type
_entity_poly.pdbx_seq_one_letter_code
_entity_poly.pdbx_strand_id
1 'polypeptide(L)'
;MLYYSETLILSGQLHVLRERKFVECDSVTSDLLTHLSMFAPMLRRLDALSCSMPEDMDVLLFVPSISTRIASQLQITWRQNDRHAKSLAECYLALKHERQDILKGKKARFTAKTFSSGEEGKEIVISELDSAKSLTIRDYNDHHRYRTLGFFVGRDH
;
A
#
# COMPACT_ATOMS: atom_id res chain seq x y z
N MET A 1 5.00 9.57 -23.42
CA MET A 1 6.36 9.12 -23.04
C MET A 1 6.32 8.49 -21.63
N LEU A 2 5.45 7.47 -21.42
CA LEU A 2 5.20 6.84 -20.10
C LEU A 2 5.56 5.34 -20.06
N TYR A 3 5.72 4.70 -21.22
CA TYR A 3 6.00 3.26 -21.30
C TYR A 3 7.37 2.85 -20.74
N TYR A 4 8.37 3.73 -20.79
CA TYR A 4 9.73 3.38 -20.32
C TYR A 4 9.83 3.19 -18.81
N SER A 5 8.96 3.80 -17.99
CA SER A 5 9.03 3.65 -16.53
C SER A 5 8.44 2.34 -16.03
N GLU A 6 7.42 1.82 -16.69
CA GLU A 6 6.74 0.59 -16.28
C GLU A 6 7.61 -0.63 -16.56
N THR A 7 8.22 -0.71 -17.74
CA THR A 7 9.15 -1.79 -18.11
C THR A 7 10.36 -1.88 -17.19
N LEU A 8 10.88 -0.73 -16.73
CA LEU A 8 12.06 -0.65 -15.85
C LEU A 8 11.76 -1.08 -14.41
N ILE A 9 10.53 -0.84 -13.94
CA ILE A 9 10.06 -1.31 -12.63
C ILE A 9 9.78 -2.81 -12.68
N LEU A 10 9.23 -3.31 -13.80
CA LEU A 10 8.87 -4.73 -13.97
C LEU A 10 10.06 -5.64 -14.33
N SER A 11 11.21 -5.09 -14.74
CA SER A 11 12.35 -5.87 -15.22
C SER A 11 13.38 -6.27 -14.15
N GLY A 12 13.21 -5.87 -12.88
CA GLY A 12 14.25 -6.07 -11.86
C GLY A 12 13.73 -6.31 -10.45
N GLN A 13 14.54 -6.99 -9.63
CA GLN A 13 14.28 -7.05 -8.20
C GLN A 13 14.48 -5.66 -7.57
N LEU A 14 13.43 -5.10 -6.99
CA LEU A 14 13.40 -3.76 -6.40
C LEU A 14 13.94 -3.78 -4.95
N HIS A 15 15.06 -4.48 -4.74
CA HIS A 15 15.61 -4.77 -3.41
C HIS A 15 15.96 -3.53 -2.60
N VAL A 16 16.23 -2.39 -3.24
CA VAL A 16 16.57 -1.13 -2.58
C VAL A 16 15.40 -0.16 -2.47
N LEU A 17 14.25 -0.47 -3.09
CA LEU A 17 13.10 0.42 -3.10
C LEU A 17 12.47 0.45 -1.70
N ARG A 18 12.60 1.60 -1.02
CA ARG A 18 12.05 1.82 0.32
C ARG A 18 10.74 2.57 0.31
N GLU A 19 10.56 3.49 -0.63
CA GLU A 19 9.38 4.34 -0.70
C GLU A 19 8.97 4.54 -2.16
N ARG A 20 7.65 4.52 -2.43
CA ARG A 20 7.11 4.83 -3.73
C ARG A 20 5.83 5.64 -3.59
N LYS A 21 5.69 6.67 -4.43
CA LYS A 21 4.50 7.51 -4.48
C LYS A 21 4.02 7.66 -5.92
N PHE A 22 2.73 7.49 -6.11
CA PHE A 22 1.99 7.71 -7.35
C PHE A 22 0.96 8.80 -7.08
N VAL A 23 0.89 9.79 -7.98
CA VAL A 23 -0.06 10.91 -7.90
C VAL A 23 -0.66 11.09 -9.28
N GLU A 24 -1.99 11.03 -9.38
CA GLU A 24 -2.72 11.24 -10.65
C GLU A 24 -2.11 10.39 -11.78
N CYS A 25 -1.78 9.14 -11.44
CA CYS A 25 -1.02 8.24 -12.29
C CYS A 25 -1.94 7.14 -12.79
N ASP A 26 -2.34 7.23 -14.06
CA ASP A 26 -3.21 6.22 -14.69
C ASP A 26 -2.48 4.90 -14.97
N SER A 27 -1.16 4.89 -14.86
CA SER A 27 -0.34 3.68 -15.05
C SER A 27 -0.23 2.81 -13.78
N VAL A 28 -0.94 3.11 -12.69
CA VAL A 28 -0.92 2.23 -11.50
C VAL A 28 -1.91 1.09 -11.71
N THR A 29 -1.41 -0.05 -12.15
CA THR A 29 -2.21 -1.26 -12.41
C THR A 29 -2.13 -2.27 -11.26
N SER A 30 -3.05 -3.23 -11.22
CA SER A 30 -2.98 -4.37 -10.29
C SER A 30 -1.72 -5.21 -10.50
N ASP A 31 -1.23 -5.31 -11.75
CA ASP A 31 0.03 -5.98 -12.09
C ASP A 31 1.24 -5.28 -11.48
N LEU A 32 1.28 -3.95 -11.55
CA LEU A 32 2.31 -3.15 -10.91
C LEU A 32 2.30 -3.35 -9.39
N LEU A 33 1.13 -3.36 -8.75
CA LEU A 33 1.02 -3.60 -7.31
C LEU A 33 1.43 -5.02 -6.92
N THR A 34 1.06 -6.02 -7.72
CA THR A 34 1.49 -7.40 -7.55
C THR A 34 3.00 -7.50 -7.66
N HIS A 35 3.61 -6.84 -8.64
CA HIS A 35 5.06 -6.81 -8.79
C HIS A 35 5.73 -6.16 -7.57
N LEU A 36 5.22 -5.03 -7.09
CA LEU A 36 5.73 -4.37 -5.89
C LEU A 36 5.61 -5.24 -4.62
N SER A 37 4.52 -6.00 -4.48
CA SER A 37 4.33 -6.87 -3.32
C SER A 37 5.33 -8.03 -3.31
N MET A 38 5.71 -8.54 -4.48
CA MET A 38 6.63 -9.67 -4.63
C MET A 38 8.10 -9.29 -4.67
N PHE A 39 8.44 -8.17 -5.34
CA PHE A 39 9.82 -7.85 -5.71
C PHE A 39 10.40 -6.62 -5.01
N ALA A 40 9.64 -5.92 -4.15
CA ALA A 40 10.14 -4.80 -3.34
C ALA A 40 10.18 -5.13 -1.84
N PRO A 41 11.07 -6.03 -1.37
CA PRO A 41 11.09 -6.50 0.02
C PRO A 41 11.51 -5.42 1.03
N MET A 42 12.18 -4.35 0.58
CA MET A 42 12.57 -3.19 1.38
C MET A 42 11.51 -2.10 1.48
N LEU A 43 10.41 -2.19 0.73
CA LEU A 43 9.40 -1.13 0.67
C LEU A 43 8.74 -0.96 2.05
N ARG A 44 8.78 0.27 2.56
CA ARG A 44 8.23 0.70 3.85
C ARG A 44 7.05 1.65 3.67
N ARG A 45 6.96 2.31 2.51
CA ARG A 45 5.89 3.24 2.21
C ARG A 45 5.46 3.17 0.75
N LEU A 46 4.16 3.05 0.52
CA LEU A 46 3.54 3.13 -0.79
C LEU A 46 2.35 4.08 -0.73
N ASP A 47 2.44 5.19 -1.43
CA ASP A 47 1.35 6.16 -1.52
C ASP A 47 0.79 6.13 -2.94
N ALA A 48 -0.52 5.95 -3.11
CA ALA A 48 -1.19 6.07 -4.39
C ALA A 48 -2.39 7.01 -4.25
N LEU A 49 -2.22 8.21 -4.80
CA LEU A 49 -3.08 9.36 -4.56
C LEU A 49 -3.78 9.76 -5.86
N SER A 50 -5.11 9.82 -5.83
CA SER A 50 -5.91 10.28 -6.98
C SER A 50 -5.60 9.51 -8.27
N CYS A 51 -5.19 8.24 -8.16
CA CYS A 51 -4.97 7.36 -9.30
C CYS A 51 -6.30 6.70 -9.68
N SER A 52 -6.52 6.47 -10.98
CA SER A 52 -7.75 5.86 -11.52
C SER A 52 -7.87 4.37 -11.18
N MET A 53 -6.73 3.72 -11.05
CA MET A 53 -6.53 2.38 -10.50
C MET A 53 -5.47 2.47 -9.40
N PRO A 54 -5.26 1.44 -8.55
CA PRO A 54 -5.94 0.15 -8.39
C PRO A 54 -7.42 0.11 -7.96
N GLU A 55 -8.01 -1.08 -8.01
CA GLU A 55 -9.28 -1.39 -7.33
C GLU A 55 -9.08 -1.51 -5.82
N ASP A 56 -10.14 -1.33 -5.03
CA ASP A 56 -10.04 -1.31 -3.56
C ASP A 56 -9.50 -2.60 -2.92
N MET A 57 -9.54 -3.72 -3.65
CA MET A 57 -9.01 -5.00 -3.18
C MET A 57 -7.53 -5.19 -3.52
N ASP A 58 -6.97 -4.41 -4.44
CA ASP A 58 -5.57 -4.56 -4.85
C ASP A 58 -4.61 -4.15 -3.73
N VAL A 59 -5.03 -3.28 -2.81
CA VAL A 59 -4.25 -2.95 -1.60
C VAL A 59 -4.03 -4.17 -0.69
N LEU A 60 -4.91 -5.19 -0.79
CA LEU A 60 -4.78 -6.44 -0.03
C LEU A 60 -3.76 -7.41 -0.64
N LEU A 61 -3.26 -7.17 -1.85
CA LEU A 61 -2.22 -7.99 -2.50
C LEU A 61 -0.91 -8.03 -1.70
N PHE A 62 -0.70 -7.08 -0.79
CA PHE A 62 0.48 -7.01 0.07
C PHE A 62 0.36 -7.90 1.32
N VAL A 63 -0.85 -8.34 1.70
CA VAL A 63 -1.06 -9.14 2.92
C VAL A 63 -0.30 -10.47 2.92
N PRO A 64 -0.31 -11.26 1.83
CA PRO A 64 0.44 -12.52 1.80
C PRO A 64 1.96 -12.29 1.87
N SER A 65 2.45 -11.16 1.33
CA SER A 65 3.87 -10.85 1.25
C SER A 65 4.52 -10.49 2.58
N ILE A 66 3.74 -10.16 3.64
CA ILE A 66 4.27 -9.63 4.91
C ILE A 66 5.42 -10.47 5.46
N SER A 67 5.29 -11.81 5.43
CA SER A 67 6.29 -12.74 5.97
C SER A 67 7.62 -12.71 5.21
N THR A 68 7.59 -12.44 3.90
CA THR A 68 8.77 -12.49 3.02
C THR A 68 9.47 -11.13 2.88
N ARG A 69 8.85 -10.04 3.36
CA ARG A 69 9.46 -8.71 3.34
C ARG A 69 10.69 -8.66 4.25
N ILE A 70 11.70 -7.90 3.87
CA ILE A 70 12.83 -7.61 4.75
C ILE A 70 12.51 -6.41 5.65
N ALA A 71 11.77 -5.41 5.14
CA ALA A 71 11.26 -4.32 5.96
C ALA A 71 10.21 -4.85 6.96
N SER A 72 10.35 -4.47 8.23
CA SER A 72 9.42 -4.88 9.29
C SER A 72 8.06 -4.20 9.19
N GLN A 73 7.97 -3.04 8.56
CA GLN A 73 6.74 -2.28 8.47
C GLN A 73 6.55 -1.76 7.05
N LEU A 74 5.34 -1.94 6.52
CA LEU A 74 4.89 -1.30 5.29
C LEU A 74 3.63 -0.50 5.58
N GLN A 75 3.63 0.77 5.21
CA GLN A 75 2.44 1.61 5.16
C GLN A 75 2.01 1.81 3.71
N ILE A 76 0.75 1.49 3.42
CA ILE A 76 0.08 1.79 2.15
C ILE A 76 -0.94 2.89 2.43
N THR A 77 -0.86 3.98 1.69
CA THR A 77 -1.81 5.09 1.77
C THR A 77 -2.54 5.18 0.44
N TRP A 78 -3.86 5.03 0.51
CA TRP A 78 -4.74 4.84 -0.64
C TRP A 78 -5.86 5.88 -0.67
N ARG A 79 -6.14 6.44 -1.84
CA ARG A 79 -7.41 7.15 -2.09
C ARG A 79 -7.80 7.06 -3.55
N GLN A 80 -8.94 6.42 -3.79
CA GLN A 80 -9.60 6.45 -5.09
C GLN A 80 -10.35 7.78 -5.27
N ASN A 81 -10.34 8.30 -6.49
CA ASN A 81 -10.93 9.58 -6.86
C ASN A 81 -12.46 9.53 -7.02
N ASP A 82 -13.09 8.37 -6.80
CA ASP A 82 -14.47 8.09 -7.19
C ASP A 82 -15.40 7.85 -5.99
N ARG A 83 -16.66 8.26 -6.14
CA ARG A 83 -17.76 8.05 -5.20
C ARG A 83 -18.27 6.59 -5.17
N HIS A 84 -17.80 5.76 -6.10
CA HIS A 84 -18.19 4.35 -6.25
C HIS A 84 -17.16 3.34 -5.71
N ALA A 85 -16.04 3.84 -5.18
CA ALA A 85 -15.04 3.03 -4.50
C ALA A 85 -15.62 2.38 -3.24
N LYS A 86 -15.31 1.10 -3.01
CA LYS A 86 -15.48 0.45 -1.72
C LYS A 86 -14.62 1.18 -0.68
N SER A 87 -15.23 1.52 0.43
CA SER A 87 -14.57 2.08 1.59
C SER A 87 -13.55 1.09 2.18
N LEU A 88 -12.53 1.63 2.87
CA LEU A 88 -11.58 0.80 3.61
C LEU A 88 -12.25 -0.11 4.66
N ALA A 89 -13.44 0.26 5.14
CA ALA A 89 -14.25 -0.58 6.01
C ALA A 89 -14.77 -1.83 5.27
N GLU A 90 -15.20 -1.70 4.02
CA GLU A 90 -15.61 -2.84 3.18
C GLU A 90 -14.41 -3.73 2.83
N CYS A 91 -13.24 -3.17 2.55
CA CYS A 91 -12.01 -3.97 2.37
C CYS A 91 -11.70 -4.82 3.60
N TYR A 92 -11.87 -4.25 4.81
CA TYR A 92 -11.67 -4.98 6.06
C TYR A 92 -12.71 -6.09 6.26
N LEU A 93 -13.97 -5.85 5.91
CA LEU A 93 -15.01 -6.88 5.98
C LEU A 93 -14.73 -8.02 5.00
N ALA A 94 -14.37 -7.71 3.75
CA ALA A 94 -13.95 -8.71 2.77
C ALA A 94 -12.75 -9.52 3.27
N LEU A 95 -11.75 -8.86 3.86
CA LEU A 95 -10.59 -9.51 4.47
C LEU A 95 -10.99 -10.49 5.59
N LYS A 96 -11.99 -10.15 6.40
CA LYS A 96 -12.45 -11.00 7.53
C LYS A 96 -13.42 -12.11 7.14
N HIS A 97 -14.24 -11.90 6.12
CA HIS A 97 -15.35 -12.81 5.82
C HIS A 97 -15.11 -13.62 4.55
N GLU A 98 -14.40 -13.06 3.56
CA GLU A 98 -14.21 -13.67 2.25
C GLU A 98 -12.78 -14.16 2.04
N ARG A 99 -11.80 -13.56 2.73
CA ARG A 99 -10.36 -13.81 2.53
C ARG A 99 -9.64 -14.18 3.84
N GLN A 100 -10.24 -15.08 4.61
CA GLN A 100 -9.64 -15.56 5.86
C GLN A 100 -8.34 -16.35 5.65
N ASP A 101 -8.19 -16.96 4.48
CA ASP A 101 -7.03 -17.72 4.05
C ASP A 101 -5.75 -16.86 4.08
N ILE A 102 -5.80 -15.63 3.56
CA ILE A 102 -4.64 -14.72 3.53
C ILE A 102 -4.31 -14.14 4.92
N LEU A 103 -5.22 -14.25 5.89
CA LEU A 103 -5.01 -13.86 7.28
C LEU A 103 -4.41 -14.96 8.16
N LYS A 104 -4.15 -16.17 7.63
CA LYS A 104 -3.54 -17.24 8.42
C LYS A 104 -2.20 -16.77 9.04
N GLY A 105 -2.08 -16.94 10.37
CA GLY A 105 -0.91 -16.49 11.14
C GLY A 105 -0.82 -14.97 11.36
N LYS A 106 -1.89 -14.22 11.06
CA LYS A 106 -1.93 -12.75 11.15
C LYS A 106 -3.14 -12.29 11.94
N LYS A 107 -3.05 -11.08 12.50
CA LYS A 107 -4.13 -10.38 13.17
C LYS A 107 -4.43 -9.08 12.44
N ALA A 108 -5.67 -8.91 11.97
CA ALA A 108 -6.14 -7.67 11.37
C ALA A 108 -6.99 -6.86 12.37
N ARG A 109 -6.78 -5.55 12.40
CA ARG A 109 -7.54 -4.58 13.18
C ARG A 109 -7.93 -3.39 12.31
N PHE A 110 -9.19 -3.01 12.37
CA PHE A 110 -9.68 -1.77 11.77
C PHE A 110 -9.78 -0.66 12.83
N THR A 111 -9.49 0.58 12.45
CA THR A 111 -9.63 1.75 13.32
C THR A 111 -10.05 2.96 12.49
N ALA A 112 -11.11 3.64 12.91
CA ALA A 112 -11.42 4.99 12.44
C ALA A 112 -10.90 5.98 13.49
N LYS A 113 -10.11 6.96 13.07
CA LYS A 113 -9.52 7.95 13.98
C LYS A 113 -9.24 9.27 13.27
N THR A 114 -9.05 10.31 14.07
CA THR A 114 -8.55 11.60 13.61
C THR A 114 -7.02 11.56 13.59
N PHE A 115 -6.41 11.62 12.40
CA PHE A 115 -4.96 11.57 12.21
C PHE A 115 -4.27 12.90 12.56
N SER A 116 -4.96 14.03 12.34
CA SER A 116 -4.55 15.37 12.76
C SER A 116 -5.78 16.28 12.88
N SER A 117 -5.65 17.52 13.35
CA SER A 117 -6.80 18.42 13.61
C SER A 117 -7.67 18.60 12.36
N GLY A 118 -8.88 18.03 12.37
CA GLY A 118 -9.81 18.05 11.24
C GLY A 118 -9.61 16.93 10.21
N GLU A 119 -8.63 16.05 10.40
CA GLU A 119 -8.34 14.94 9.49
C GLU A 119 -8.86 13.61 10.03
N GLU A 120 -10.14 13.33 9.82
CA GLU A 120 -10.68 11.97 10.01
C GLU A 120 -10.18 11.03 8.92
N GLY A 121 -9.94 9.77 9.30
CA GLY A 121 -9.73 8.70 8.35
C GLY A 121 -9.73 7.32 9.01
N LYS A 122 -9.41 6.32 8.21
CA LYS A 122 -9.53 4.90 8.55
C LYS A 122 -8.20 4.20 8.30
N GLU A 123 -7.89 3.21 9.14
CA GLU A 123 -6.75 2.33 8.93
C GLU A 123 -7.11 0.86 9.20
N ILE A 124 -6.51 -0.02 8.41
CA ILE A 124 -6.38 -1.45 8.69
C ILE A 124 -4.93 -1.71 9.07
N VAL A 125 -4.70 -2.31 10.23
CA VAL A 125 -3.39 -2.79 10.66
C VAL A 125 -3.42 -4.30 10.66
N ILE A 126 -2.48 -4.92 9.96
CA ILE A 126 -2.32 -6.37 9.84
C ILE A 126 -0.93 -6.71 10.38
N SER A 127 -0.87 -7.45 11.49
CA SER A 127 0.37 -7.85 12.15
C SER A 127 0.54 -9.36 12.06
N GLU A 128 1.76 -9.84 11.84
CA GLU A 128 2.06 -11.25 12.05
C GLU A 128 2.07 -11.58 13.54
N LEU A 129 1.67 -12.81 13.88
CA LEU A 129 1.62 -13.25 15.28
C LEU A 129 3.02 -13.61 15.81
N ASP A 130 3.86 -14.19 14.95
CA ASP A 130 5.16 -14.74 15.33
C ASP A 130 6.34 -13.81 14.96
N SER A 131 6.06 -12.61 14.44
CA SER A 131 7.08 -11.67 14.01
C SER A 131 6.68 -10.23 14.34
N ALA A 132 7.66 -9.32 14.39
CA ALA A 132 7.39 -7.89 14.54
C ALA A 132 6.91 -7.23 13.24
N LYS A 133 6.52 -8.01 12.22
CA LYS A 133 6.16 -7.49 10.91
C LYS A 133 4.71 -7.02 10.85
N SER A 134 4.48 -5.90 10.17
CA SER A 134 3.13 -5.36 9.97
C SER A 134 2.95 -4.64 8.64
N LEU A 135 1.70 -4.66 8.19
CA LEU A 135 1.17 -3.87 7.09
C LEU A 135 0.09 -2.94 7.62
N THR A 136 0.20 -1.66 7.32
CA THR A 136 -0.84 -0.66 7.62
C THR A 136 -1.39 -0.14 6.31
N ILE A 137 -2.70 -0.24 6.10
CA ILE A 137 -3.40 0.35 4.97
C ILE A 137 -4.23 1.50 5.51
N ARG A 138 -4.08 2.71 4.97
CA ARG A 138 -4.82 3.90 5.41
C ARG A 138 -5.54 4.54 4.24
N ASP A 139 -6.74 5.07 4.52
CA ASP A 139 -7.31 6.07 3.64
C ASP A 139 -6.60 7.42 3.85
N TYR A 140 -6.58 8.22 2.79
CA TYR A 140 -5.83 9.48 2.75
C TYR A 140 -6.76 10.70 2.90
N ASN A 141 -6.28 11.75 3.59
CA ASN A 141 -6.92 13.06 3.66
C ASN A 141 -6.31 14.05 2.65
N ASP A 142 -7.15 14.85 1.97
CA ASP A 142 -6.81 15.77 0.85
C ASP A 142 -5.62 16.70 1.08
N HIS A 143 -5.25 16.99 2.33
CA HIS A 143 -4.20 17.95 2.66
C HIS A 143 -2.78 17.44 2.39
N HIS A 144 -2.59 16.15 2.10
CA HIS A 144 -1.26 15.54 1.87
C HIS A 144 -0.84 15.45 0.38
N ARG A 145 -1.60 16.06 -0.55
CA ARG A 145 -1.55 15.77 -2.01
C ARG A 145 -0.17 16.14 -2.56
N TYR A 146 0.35 17.25 -2.06
CA TYR A 146 1.57 17.88 -2.53
C TYR A 146 2.77 17.70 -1.58
N ARG A 147 2.66 16.94 -0.48
CA ARG A 147 3.69 16.95 0.59
C ARG A 147 4.89 16.03 0.42
N THR A 148 5.05 15.33 -0.71
CA THR A 148 6.29 14.60 -1.00
C THR A 148 6.42 14.37 -2.50
N LEU A 149 7.46 14.91 -3.12
CA LEU A 149 7.97 14.56 -4.44
C LEU A 149 9.48 14.34 -4.24
N GLY A 150 9.91 13.08 -4.34
CA GLY A 150 11.31 12.71 -4.21
C GLY A 150 11.46 11.21 -4.05
N PHE A 151 12.27 10.58 -4.89
CA PHE A 151 12.75 9.22 -4.67
C PHE A 151 14.13 9.33 -4.02
N PHE A 152 14.31 8.76 -2.84
CA PHE A 152 15.64 8.62 -2.23
C PHE A 152 16.28 7.34 -2.75
N VAL A 153 17.31 7.49 -3.58
CA VAL A 153 18.27 6.41 -3.85
C VAL A 153 19.33 6.50 -2.77
N GLY A 154 19.21 5.68 -1.73
CA GLY A 154 20.24 5.58 -0.69
C GLY A 154 21.53 5.02 -1.30
N ARG A 155 22.64 5.75 -1.17
CA ARG A 155 23.98 5.18 -1.27
C ARG A 155 24.37 4.72 0.12
N ASP A 156 24.68 3.43 0.26
CA ASP A 156 25.36 2.94 1.45
C ASP A 156 26.82 3.41 1.40
N HIS A 157 27.28 4.06 2.47
CA HIS A 157 28.70 4.21 2.83
C HIS A 157 28.94 3.42 4.11
#